data_AF-J9G8P2-F1
#
_entry.id   AF-J9G8P2-F1
#
_cell.length_a   1.000
_cell.length_b   1.000
_cell.length_c   1.000
_cell.angle_alpha   90.00
_cell.angle_beta   90.00
_cell.angle_gamma   90.00
#
_symmetry.space_group_name_H-M   'P 1'
#
loop_
_entity.id
_entity.type
_entity.pdbx_description
1 polymer ?
#
loop_
_entity_poly.entity_id
_entity_poly.type
_entity_poly.pdbx_seq_one_letter_code
_entity_poly.pdbx_strand_id
1 'polypeptide(L)' 'MGRALMIALIDACRDMGLHALIACITLGNQASVALHERLGFNQVSTFRQVGMKFGEWLDIVDYELIIKHNEL' A
#
# COMPACT_ATOMS: atom_id res chain seq x y z
N MET A 1 15.99 1.19 -3.44
CA MET A 1 15.48 2.53 -3.07
C MET A 1 14.04 2.49 -2.58
N GLY A 2 13.08 1.88 -3.29
CA GLY A 2 11.66 1.84 -2.87
C GLY A 2 11.41 1.42 -1.42
N ARG A 3 12.06 0.33 -0.95
CA ARG A 3 11.93 -0.10 0.46
C ARG A 3 12.39 0.95 1.48
N ALA A 4 13.49 1.65 1.22
CA ALA A 4 14.03 2.62 2.15
C ALA A 4 13.09 3.83 2.30
N LEU A 5 12.52 4.30 1.18
CA LEU A 5 11.53 5.39 1.20
C LEU A 5 10.24 4.97 1.90
N MET A 6 9.75 3.75 1.66
CA MET A 6 8.55 3.25 2.33
C MET A 6 8.74 3.12 3.84
N ILE A 7 9.90 2.66 4.30
CA ILE A 7 10.21 2.60 5.74
C ILE A 7 10.19 4.01 6.34
N ALA A 8 10.89 4.95 5.72
CA ALA A 8 10.90 6.34 6.19
C ALA A 8 9.49 6.97 6.22
N LEU A 9 8.65 6.67 5.22
CA LEU A 9 7.25 7.11 5.19
C LEU A 9 6.44 6.51 6.33
N ILE A 10 6.53 5.19 6.56
CA ILE A 10 5.81 4.50 7.64
C ILE A 10 6.21 5.08 9.01
N ASP A 11 7.51 5.33 9.21
CA ASP A 11 8.01 5.93 10.45
C ASP A 11 7.46 7.35 10.64
N ALA A 12 7.47 8.19 9.59
CA ALA A 12 6.87 9.51 9.64
C ALA A 12 5.36 9.47 9.93
N CYS A 13 4.61 8.54 9.32
CA CYS A 13 3.19 8.35 9.61
C CYS A 13 2.94 7.94 11.07
N ARG A 14 3.83 7.12 11.64
CA ARG A 14 3.77 6.73 13.06
C ARG A 14 3.98 7.93 13.98
N ASP A 15 4.98 8.76 13.69
CA ASP A 15 5.28 9.98 14.46
C ASP A 15 4.13 11.00 14.39
N MET A 16 3.41 11.05 13.26
CA MET A 16 2.24 11.89 13.07
C MET A 16 0.96 11.35 13.73
N GLY A 17 0.99 10.17 14.34
CA GLY A 17 -0.21 9.57 14.94
C GLY A 17 -1.25 9.09 13.92
N LEU A 18 -0.85 8.78 12.68
CA LEU A 18 -1.76 8.23 11.67
C LEU A 18 -2.05 6.75 11.96
N HIS A 19 -3.32 6.36 11.90
CA HIS A 19 -3.76 5.01 12.24
C HIS A 19 -3.55 3.98 11.12
N ALA A 20 -3.76 4.38 9.86
CA ALA A 20 -3.72 3.48 8.72
C ALA A 20 -3.05 4.15 7.52
N LEU A 21 -2.35 3.34 6.72
CA LEU A 21 -1.77 3.73 5.44
C LEU A 21 -2.30 2.80 4.35
N ILE A 22 -2.90 3.38 3.30
CA ILE A 22 -3.49 2.64 2.18
C ILE A 22 -2.59 2.78 0.96
N ALA A 23 -2.18 1.66 0.38
CA ALA A 23 -1.47 1.57 -0.87
C ALA A 23 -2.39 1.08 -1.97
N CYS A 24 -2.69 1.98 -2.92
CA CYS A 24 -3.47 1.68 -4.12
C CYS A 24 -2.56 1.20 -5.25
N ILE A 25 -2.74 -0.04 -5.71
CA ILE A 25 -1.83 -0.72 -6.64
C ILE A 25 -2.62 -1.25 -7.83
N THR A 26 -2.14 -1.01 -9.05
CA THR A 26 -2.68 -1.69 -10.24
C THR A 26 -2.40 -3.19 -10.18
N LEU A 27 -3.44 -4.01 -10.36
CA LEU A 27 -3.33 -5.47 -10.33
C LEU A 27 -2.30 -5.95 -11.36
N GLY A 28 -1.51 -6.95 -10.98
CA GLY A 28 -0.40 -7.49 -11.80
C GLY A 28 0.97 -6.91 -11.48
N ASN A 29 1.06 -5.84 -10.67
CA ASN A 29 2.34 -5.29 -10.22
C ASN A 29 2.95 -6.09 -9.04
N GLN A 30 3.51 -7.26 -9.35
CA GLN A 30 4.07 -8.20 -8.36
C GLN A 30 5.21 -7.61 -7.52
N ALA A 31 6.02 -6.71 -8.10
CA ALA A 31 7.11 -6.06 -7.37
C ALA A 31 6.58 -5.12 -6.27
N SER A 32 5.51 -4.37 -6.57
CA SER A 32 4.86 -3.50 -5.57
C SER A 32 4.14 -4.34 -4.51
N VAL A 33 3.41 -5.38 -4.91
CA VAL A 33 2.72 -6.29 -3.99
C VAL A 33 3.71 -6.90 -2.99
N ALA A 34 4.77 -7.54 -3.46
CA ALA A 34 5.77 -8.18 -2.60
C ALA A 34 6.49 -7.17 -1.68
N LEU A 35 6.67 -5.92 -2.12
CA LEU A 35 7.22 -4.88 -1.27
C LEU A 35 6.28 -4.53 -0.10
N HIS A 36 5.01 -4.31 -0.39
CA HIS A 36 4.01 -3.93 0.62
C HIS A 36 3.76 -5.07 1.62
N GLU A 37 3.62 -6.30 1.14
CA GLU A 37 3.46 -7.49 2.00
C GLU A 37 4.65 -7.67 2.96
N ARG A 38 5.89 -7.49 2.49
CA ARG A 38 7.09 -7.55 3.34
C ARG A 38 7.16 -6.44 4.38
N LEU A 39 6.44 -5.35 4.19
CA LEU A 39 6.33 -4.24 5.14
C LEU A 39 5.11 -4.39 6.06
N GLY A 40 4.37 -5.50 5.98
CA GLY A 40 3.25 -5.82 6.85
C GLY A 40 1.89 -5.31 6.38
N PHE A 41 1.80 -4.80 5.15
CA PHE A 41 0.50 -4.48 4.57
C PHE A 41 -0.28 -5.75 4.22
N ASN A 42 -1.61 -5.68 4.28
CA ASN A 42 -2.52 -6.75 3.89
C ASN A 42 -3.48 -6.26 2.82
N GLN A 43 -3.79 -7.10 1.83
CA GLN A 43 -4.79 -6.75 0.82
C GLN A 43 -6.18 -6.67 1.47
N VAL A 44 -6.89 -5.56 1.23
CA VAL A 44 -8.22 -5.31 1.81
C VAL A 44 -9.30 -5.07 0.76
N SER A 45 -8.92 -4.81 -0.49
CA SER A 45 -9.89 -4.57 -1.58
C SER A 45 -9.41 -5.13 -2.91
N THR A 46 -10.37 -5.30 -3.82
CA THR A 46 -10.15 -5.47 -5.26
C THR A 46 -11.28 -4.78 -6.01
N PHE A 47 -10.94 -3.80 -6.83
CA PHE A 47 -11.85 -3.12 -7.74
C PHE A 47 -11.56 -3.56 -9.17
N ARG A 48 -12.60 -3.99 -9.89
CA ARG A 48 -12.46 -4.52 -11.25
C ARG A 48 -12.75 -3.44 -12.29
N GLN A 49 -11.88 -3.34 -13.29
CA GLN A 49 -12.03 -2.49 -14.48
C GLN A 49 -12.37 -1.03 -14.16
N VAL A 50 -11.75 -0.48 -13.10
CA VAL A 50 -12.06 0.88 -12.59
C VAL A 50 -11.19 1.97 -13.22
N GLY A 51 -10.14 1.61 -13.96
CA GLY A 51 -9.33 2.54 -14.73
C GLY A 51 -9.11 2.04 -16.15
N MET A 52 -8.90 2.97 -17.09
CA MET A 52 -8.48 2.63 -18.45
C MET A 52 -7.15 3.31 -18.76
N LYS A 53 -6.17 2.54 -19.23
CA LYS A 53 -4.85 3.06 -19.63
C LYS A 53 -4.32 2.25 -20.81
N PHE A 54 -3.79 2.94 -21.81
CA PHE A 54 -3.24 2.32 -23.03
C PHE A 54 -4.21 1.35 -23.74
N GLY A 55 -5.51 1.62 -23.66
CA GLY A 55 -6.55 0.79 -24.28
C GLY A 55 -6.95 -0.45 -23.47
N GLU A 56 -6.40 -0.64 -22.27
CA GLU A 56 -6.75 -1.74 -21.38
C GLU A 56 -7.51 -1.25 -20.16
N TRP A 57 -8.52 -2.03 -19.74
CA TRP A 57 -9.19 -1.86 -18.47
C TRP A 57 -8.35 -2.49 -17.35
N LEU A 58 -8.15 -1.73 -16.28
CA LEU A 58 -7.26 -2.06 -15.19
C LEU A 58 -8.05 -2.31 -13.92
N ASP A 59 -7.69 -3.40 -13.26
CA ASP A 59 -8.11 -3.69 -11.90
C ASP A 59 -7.16 -3.00 -10.92
N ILE A 60 -7.69 -2.60 -9.77
CA ILE A 60 -6.95 -1.96 -8.69
C ILE A 60 -7.14 -2.80 -7.43
N VAL A 61 -6.08 -2.97 -6.65
CA VAL A 61 -6.10 -3.58 -5.32
C VAL A 61 -5.58 -2.58 -4.31
N ASP A 62 -6.22 -2.52 -3.14
CA ASP A 62 -5.68 -1.77 -2.02
C ASP A 62 -5.08 -2.69 -0.97
N TYR A 63 -3.95 -2.25 -0.47
CA TYR A 63 -3.23 -2.85 0.65
C TYR A 63 -3.24 -1.88 1.82
N GLU A 64 -3.55 -2.37 3.02
CA GLU A 64 -3.62 -1.59 4.25
C GLU A 64 -2.51 -2.01 5.22
N LEU A 65 -1.84 -1.02 5.81
CA LEU A 65 -1.03 -1.18 7.00
C LEU A 65 -1.68 -0.43 8.15
N ILE A 66 -2.08 -1.15 9.20
CA ILE A 66 -2.43 -0.54 10.49
C ILE A 66 -1.13 -0.18 11.21
N ILE A 67 -0.95 1.11 11.46
CA ILE A 67 0.23 1.64 12.13
C ILE A 67 0.03 1.47 13.62
N LYS A 68 0.87 0.63 14.23
CA LYS A 68 0.92 0.49 15.68
C LYS A 68 1.55 1.74 16.28
N HIS A 69 0.81 2.41 17.14
CA HIS A 69 1.35 3.43 18.04
C HIS A 69 1.94 2.72 19.25
N ASN A 70 3.04 3.23 19.79
CA ASN A 70 3.49 2.80 21.11
C ASN A 70 2.43 3.26 22.11
N GLU A 71 1.88 2.33 22.87
CA GLU A 71 1.08 2.67 24.06
C GLU A 71 1.99 3.48 24.99
N LEU A 72 1.50 4.65 25.42
CA LEU A 72 2.14 5.46 26.48
C LEU A 72 2.08 4.72 27.81
#